data_AF-A0A819K0W4-F1
#
_entry.id   AF-A0A819K0W4-F1
#
_cell.length_a   1.000
_cell.length_b   1.000
_cell.length_c   1.000
_cell.angle_alpha   90.00
_cell.angle_beta   90.00
_cell.angle_gamma   90.00
#
_symmetry.space_group_name_H-M   'P 1'
#
loop_
_entity.id
_entity.type
_entity.pdbx_description
1 polymer ?
#
loop_
_entity_poly.entity_id
_entity_poly.type
_entity_poly.pdbx_seq_one_letter_code
_entity_poly.pdbx_strand_id
1 'polypeptide(L)' 'MSHSCSITTCKRASRFLCDCCQQNLCIHHLNEHNTLVISELNPLIDDINLLNNRLNLFNIN' A
#
# COMPACT_ATOMS: atom_id res chain seq x y z
N MET A 1 4.14 26.39 7.61
CA MET A 1 2.88 25.98 8.27
C MET A 1 2.92 24.48 8.50
N SER A 2 2.61 23.99 9.70
CA SER A 2 2.47 22.55 9.94
C SER A 2 1.09 22.09 9.47
N HIS A 3 1.04 21.21 8.46
CA HIS A 3 -0.22 20.60 8.03
C HIS A 3 -0.72 19.61 9.09
N SER A 4 -2.03 19.51 9.28
CA SER A 4 -2.63 18.45 10.11
C SER A 4 -2.68 17.13 9.34
N CYS A 5 -2.70 16.02 10.05
CA CYS A 5 -3.02 14.74 9.45
C CYS A 5 -4.44 14.78 8.84
N SER A 6 -4.61 14.22 7.65
CA SER A 6 -5.86 14.26 6.87
C SER A 6 -6.96 13.39 7.49
N ILE A 7 -6.56 12.42 8.32
CA ILE A 7 -7.47 11.64 9.15
C ILE A 7 -8.13 12.56 10.19
N THR A 8 -9.44 12.78 10.06
CA THR A 8 -10.22 13.76 10.84
C THR A 8 -10.20 13.51 12.35
N THR A 9 -10.08 12.26 12.78
CA THR A 9 -9.97 11.87 14.19
C THR A 9 -8.55 12.05 14.75
N CYS A 10 -7.57 12.33 13.89
CA CYS A 10 -6.17 12.48 14.28
C CYS A 10 -5.82 13.92 14.62
N LYS A 11 -5.37 14.15 15.86
CA LYS A 11 -4.86 15.46 16.31
C LYS A 11 -3.37 15.68 16.03
N ARG A 12 -2.69 14.73 15.37
CA ARG A 12 -1.24 14.80 15.10
C ARG A 12 -0.97 15.66 13.87
N ALA A 13 0.18 16.34 13.87
CA ALA A 13 0.68 17.01 12.68
C ALA A 13 1.03 15.98 11.59
N SER A 14 0.72 16.34 10.34
CA SER A 14 1.27 15.67 9.17
C SER A 14 2.79 15.80 9.16
N ARG A 15 3.44 14.73 8.73
CA ARG A 15 4.88 14.69 8.50
C ARG A 15 5.22 14.33 7.06
N PHE A 16 4.26 13.78 6.32
CA PHE A 16 4.46 13.23 4.99
C PHE A 16 3.23 13.50 4.11
N LEU A 17 3.46 13.70 2.83
CA LEU A 17 2.44 13.63 1.79
C LEU A 17 2.50 12.22 1.19
N CYS A 18 1.38 11.51 1.15
CA CYS A 18 1.31 10.23 0.46
C CYS A 18 1.28 10.48 -1.05
N ASP A 19 2.23 9.92 -1.80
CA ASP A 19 2.28 10.11 -3.25
C ASP A 19 1.12 9.42 -3.98
N CYS A 20 0.62 8.30 -3.44
CA CYS A 20 -0.46 7.52 -4.05
C CYS A 20 -1.80 8.26 -4.05
N CYS A 21 -2.14 8.91 -2.93
CA CYS A 21 -3.47 9.51 -2.72
C CYS A 21 -3.43 11.03 -2.43
N GLN A 22 -2.24 11.64 -2.43
CA GLN A 22 -2.01 13.06 -2.18
C GLN A 22 -2.56 13.55 -0.83
N GLN A 23 -2.59 12.67 0.17
CA GLN A 23 -3.05 12.99 1.53
C GLN A 23 -1.88 13.28 2.47
N ASN A 24 -2.02 14.34 3.26
CA ASN A 24 -1.09 14.69 4.33
C ASN A 24 -1.29 13.75 5.53
N LEU A 25 -0.34 12.90 5.87
CA LEU A 25 -0.45 11.90 6.93
C LEU A 25 0.61 12.09 8.01
N CYS A 26 0.24 11.79 9.26
CA CYS A 26 1.23 11.57 10.30
C CYS A 26 1.89 10.18 10.11
N ILE A 27 3.07 9.98 10.73
CA ILE A 27 3.83 8.72 10.57
C ILE A 27 3.00 7.46 10.89
N HIS A 28 2.09 7.53 11.85
CA HIS A 28 1.28 6.39 12.24
C HIS A 28 0.26 6.01 11.16
N HIS A 29 -0.51 6.99 10.68
CA HIS A 29 -1.48 6.73 9.61
C HIS A 29 -0.82 6.46 8.26
N LEU A 30 0.41 6.95 8.03
CA LEU A 30 1.19 6.55 6.86
C LEU A 30 1.58 5.06 6.92
N ASN A 31 2.00 4.57 8.09
CA ASN A 31 2.34 3.16 8.26
C ASN A 31 1.10 2.26 8.09
N GLU A 32 -0.02 2.62 8.72
CA GLU A 32 -1.27 1.88 8.56
C GLU A 32 -1.75 1.89 7.10
N HIS A 33 -1.66 3.05 6.43
CA HIS A 33 -1.98 3.18 5.02
C HIS A 33 -1.12 2.25 4.16
N ASN A 34 0.20 2.23 4.37
CA ASN A 34 1.10 1.33 3.65
C ASN A 34 0.80 -0.14 3.94
N THR A 35 0.45 -0.51 5.18
CA THR A 35 0.06 -1.88 5.51
C THR A 35 -1.19 -2.32 4.74
N LEU A 36 -2.19 -1.45 4.63
CA LEU A 36 -3.41 -1.76 3.85
C LEU A 36 -3.08 -1.96 2.37
N VAL A 37 -2.28 -1.06 1.78
CA VAL A 37 -1.84 -1.17 0.38
C VAL A 37 -1.09 -2.48 0.15
N ILE A 38 -0.16 -2.84 1.03
CA ILE A 38 0.59 -4.10 0.93
C ILE A 38 -0.35 -5.32 1.04
N SER A 39 -1.34 -5.26 1.94
CA SER A 39 -2.31 -6.35 2.09
C SER A 39 -3.14 -6.58 0.84
N GLU A 40 -3.43 -5.54 0.06
CA GLU A 40 -4.13 -5.64 -1.22
C GLU A 40 -3.22 -6.10 -2.36
N LEU A 41 -1.92 -5.79 -2.29
CA LEU A 41 -0.94 -6.22 -3.29
C LEU A 41 -0.53 -7.68 -3.17
N ASN A 42 -0.45 -8.24 -1.96
CA ASN A 42 0.00 -9.63 -1.75
C ASN A 42 -0.82 -10.67 -2.53
N PRO A 43 -2.17 -10.63 -2.57
CA PRO A 43 -2.95 -11.56 -3.38
C PRO A 43 -2.63 -11.48 -4.88
N LEU A 44 -2.34 -10.29 -5.39
CA LEU A 44 -1.97 -10.12 -6.81
C LEU A 44 -0.64 -10.79 -7.13
N ILE A 45 0.31 -10.75 -6.19
CA ILE A 45 1.60 -11.46 -6.30
C ILE A 45 1.36 -12.97 -6.33
N ASP A 46 0.49 -13.48 -5.46
CA ASP A 46 0.14 -14.91 -5.43
C ASP A 46 -0.52 -15.37 -6.73
N ASP A 47 -1.43 -14.57 -7.29
CA ASP A 47 -2.07 -14.85 -8.58
C ASP A 47 -1.06 -14.86 -9.72
N ILE A 48 -0.14 -13.89 -9.77
CA ILE A 48 0.94 -13.85 -10.77
C ILE A 48 1.83 -15.08 -10.64
N ASN A 49 2.20 -15.47 -9.42
CA ASN A 49 3.01 -16.65 -9.18
C ASN A 49 2.29 -17.93 -9.61
N LEU A 50 0.99 -18.05 -9.33
CA LEU A 50 0.16 -19.18 -9.78
C LEU A 50 0.11 -19.26 -11.32
N LEU A 51 -0.10 -18.14 -12.00
CA LEU A 51 -0.11 -18.07 -13.45
C LEU A 51 1.25 -18.45 -14.04
N ASN A 52 2.34 -17.94 -13.47
CA ASN A 52 3.69 -18.27 -13.90
C ASN A 52 3.99 -19.76 -13.74
N ASN A 53 3.59 -20.36 -12.61
CA ASN A 53 3.72 -21.80 -12.39
C ASN A 53 2.92 -22.61 -13.44
N ARG A 54 1.70 -22.17 -13.78
CA ARG A 54 0.91 -22.81 -14.85
C ARG A 54 1.59 -22.71 -16.20
N LEU A 55 2.12 -21.53 -16.57
CA LEU A 55 2.85 -21.35 -17.83
C LEU A 55 4.10 -22.23 -17.89
N ASN A 56 4.85 -22.34 -16.79
CA ASN A 56 6.02 -23.22 -16.72
C ASN A 56 5.64 -24.69 -16.92
N LEU A 57 4.49 -25.15 -16.44
CA LEU A 57 4.00 -26.51 -16.74
C LEU A 57 3.73 -26.74 -18.22
N PHE A 58 3.30 -25.71 -18.97
CA PHE A 58 3.08 -25.81 -20.42
C PHE A 58 4.38 -25.70 -21.24
N ASN A 59 5.44 -25.12 -20.66
CA ASN A 59 6.73 -24.90 -21.35
C ASN A 59 7.69 -26.09 -21.21
N ILE A 60 7.31 -27.14 -20.47
CA ILE A 60 8.00 -28.43 -20.45
C ILE A 60 7.39 -29.29 -21.56
N ASN A 61 7.80 -29.02 -22.80
CA ASN A 61 7.54 -29.86 -23.97
C ASN A 61 8.76 -29.82 -24.89
#